data_AF-A0A522RW49-F1
#
_entry.id   AF-A0A522RW49-F1
#
_cell.length_a   1.000
_cell.length_b   1.000
_cell.length_c   1.000
_cell.angle_alpha   90.00
_cell.angle_beta   90.00
_cell.angle_gamma   90.00
#
_symmetry.space_group_name_H-M   'P 1'
#
loop_
_entity.id
_entity.type
_entity.pdbx_description
1 polymer ?
#
loop_
_entity_poly.entity_id
_entity_poly.type
_entity_poly.pdbx_seq_one_letter_code
_entity_poly.pdbx_strand_id
1 'polypeptide(L)'
;MQQRTVVVVLAAGLGLAALAGGGAWAAGATGNLMQWTMQTTEHMQGAPSLAPRTVQRKLCAPVAGQFSKAQMERALQRANARCRIENYRQQGKTVTFDQTCTVGGQTLTSHGVFHEGPGVDFTGSTHSALHIAGRAMTVDVEYAGKKVGSCDYRPKAAG
;
A
#
# COMPACT_ATOMS: atom_id res chain seq x y z
N MET A 1 -49.40 -3.80 44.77
CA MET A 1 -49.67 -2.67 43.85
C MET A 1 -49.42 -3.17 42.43
N GLN A 2 -50.54 -3.32 41.68
CA GLN A 2 -50.74 -3.27 40.21
C GLN A 2 -49.71 -3.92 39.27
N GLN A 3 -49.98 -5.10 38.69
CA GLN A 3 -50.80 -5.37 37.49
C GLN A 3 -50.46 -4.49 36.26
N ARG A 4 -49.88 -5.09 35.22
CA ARG A 4 -50.60 -5.30 33.93
C ARG A 4 -49.80 -6.18 32.95
N THR A 5 -50.29 -7.40 32.87
CA THR A 5 -50.38 -8.34 31.74
C THR A 5 -50.22 -7.72 30.35
N VAL A 6 -49.31 -8.26 29.53
CA VAL A 6 -49.63 -8.69 28.16
C VAL A 6 -48.92 -10.03 27.94
N VAL A 7 -49.74 -11.08 27.90
CA VAL A 7 -49.38 -12.43 27.47
C VAL A 7 -49.63 -12.47 25.96
N VAL A 8 -48.60 -12.77 25.17
CA VAL A 8 -48.78 -13.38 23.84
C VAL A 8 -48.05 -14.71 23.86
N VAL A 9 -48.84 -15.75 24.14
CA VAL A 9 -48.48 -17.14 23.87
C VAL A 9 -48.87 -17.42 22.43
N LEU A 10 -47.92 -17.84 21.61
CA LEU A 10 -48.19 -18.73 20.48
C LEU A 10 -47.12 -19.80 20.46
N ALA A 11 -47.58 -21.00 20.80
CA ALA A 11 -46.86 -22.24 20.81
C ALA A 11 -46.56 -22.72 19.39
N ALA A 12 -45.52 -23.57 19.31
CA ALA A 12 -45.46 -24.84 18.58
C ALA A 12 -44.21 -24.95 17.68
N GLY A 13 -43.52 -26.08 17.83
CA GLY A 13 -42.66 -26.63 16.79
C GLY A 13 -41.22 -26.84 17.20
N LEU A 14 -40.92 -28.00 17.77
CA LEU A 14 -39.59 -28.58 17.78
C LEU A 14 -39.04 -28.66 16.35
N GLY A 15 -37.90 -28.03 16.11
CA GLY A 15 -37.11 -28.20 14.90
C GLY A 15 -35.68 -27.76 15.15
N LEU A 16 -34.83 -28.71 15.56
CA LEU A 16 -33.37 -28.54 15.52
C LEU A 16 -32.96 -28.20 14.08
N ALA A 17 -32.50 -26.98 13.86
CA ALA A 17 -31.67 -26.66 12.70
C ALA A 17 -30.48 -25.83 13.19
N ALA A 18 -29.43 -26.55 13.57
CA ALA A 18 -28.08 -26.01 13.64
C ALA A 18 -27.69 -25.51 12.25
N LEU A 19 -27.88 -24.23 11.98
CA LEU A 19 -27.30 -23.56 10.83
C LEU A 19 -26.09 -22.78 11.31
N ALA A 20 -25.00 -23.54 11.35
CA ALA A 20 -23.63 -23.15 11.06
C ALA A 20 -23.37 -21.63 11.11
N GLY A 21 -22.62 -21.24 12.13
CA GLY A 21 -21.73 -20.09 12.03
C GLY A 21 -20.82 -20.30 10.83
N GLY A 22 -21.27 -19.82 9.67
CA GLY A 22 -20.43 -19.62 8.51
C GLY A 22 -19.44 -18.53 8.88
N GLY A 23 -18.31 -18.93 9.45
CA GLY A 23 -17.12 -18.11 9.41
C GLY A 23 -16.93 -17.73 7.95
N ALA A 24 -17.14 -16.45 7.63
CA ALA A 24 -16.82 -15.91 6.34
C ALA A 24 -15.30 -16.04 6.18
N TRP A 25 -14.85 -17.17 5.64
CA TRP A 25 -13.49 -17.28 5.13
C TRP A 25 -13.41 -16.23 4.05
N ALA A 26 -12.71 -15.13 4.33
CA ALA A 26 -12.37 -14.15 3.32
C ALA A 26 -11.63 -14.90 2.21
N ALA A 27 -12.34 -15.20 1.11
CA ALA A 27 -11.76 -15.87 -0.03
C ALA A 27 -10.61 -15.00 -0.52
N GLY A 28 -9.39 -15.59 -0.54
CA GLY A 28 -8.23 -14.92 -1.09
C GLY A 28 -8.53 -14.52 -2.54
N ALA A 29 -8.29 -13.25 -2.88
CA ALA A 29 -8.50 -12.79 -4.25
C ALA A 29 -7.25 -13.15 -5.07
N THR A 30 -7.41 -13.51 -6.34
CA THR A 30 -6.26 -13.68 -7.23
C THR A 30 -5.57 -12.33 -7.44
N GLY A 31 -4.27 -12.25 -7.15
CA GLY A 31 -3.41 -11.09 -7.39
C GLY A 31 -2.37 -11.32 -8.48
N ASN A 32 -1.60 -10.28 -8.78
CA ASN A 32 -0.45 -10.33 -9.68
C ASN A 32 0.84 -10.55 -8.89
N LEU A 33 1.59 -11.59 -9.25
CA LEU A 33 2.95 -11.75 -8.73
C LEU A 33 3.86 -10.82 -9.53
N MET A 34 4.38 -9.79 -8.87
CA MET A 34 5.24 -8.77 -9.45
C MET A 34 6.68 -9.00 -9.04
N GLN A 35 7.62 -8.91 -9.98
CA GLN A 35 9.03 -8.67 -9.69
C GLN A 35 9.26 -7.18 -9.66
N TRP A 36 9.61 -6.68 -8.49
CA TRP A 36 9.92 -5.28 -8.23
C TRP A 36 11.43 -5.11 -8.11
N THR A 37 11.98 -4.23 -8.93
CA THR A 37 13.38 -3.80 -8.87
C THR A 37 13.40 -2.36 -8.39
N MET A 38 14.24 -2.10 -7.40
CA MET A 38 14.49 -0.78 -6.85
C MET A 38 15.98 -0.51 -6.92
N GLN A 39 16.37 0.57 -7.58
CA GLN A 39 17.75 1.04 -7.62
C GLN A 39 17.84 2.35 -6.87
N THR A 40 18.64 2.38 -5.81
CA THR A 40 18.77 3.53 -4.91
C THR A 40 20.15 4.14 -5.06
N THR A 41 20.20 5.44 -5.29
CA THR A 41 21.43 6.24 -5.30
C THR A 41 21.34 7.26 -4.18
N GLU A 42 22.37 7.31 -3.34
CA GLU A 42 22.43 8.20 -2.19
C GLU A 42 23.48 9.28 -2.44
N HIS A 43 23.10 10.53 -2.17
CA HIS A 43 23.98 11.68 -2.27
C HIS A 43 24.02 12.40 -0.92
N MET A 44 25.20 12.45 -0.32
CA MET A 44 25.44 13.19 0.91
C MET A 44 26.23 14.46 0.59
N GLN A 45 25.80 15.60 1.13
CA GLN A 45 26.52 16.85 0.95
C GLN A 45 27.96 16.74 1.50
N GLY A 46 28.94 17.11 0.67
CA GLY A 46 30.37 17.09 1.04
C GLY A 46 31.00 15.69 1.05
N ALA A 47 30.36 14.67 0.49
CA ALA A 47 30.94 13.35 0.28
C ALA A 47 30.74 12.89 -1.19
N PRO A 48 31.58 12.00 -1.71
CA PRO A 48 31.31 11.32 -2.98
C PRO A 48 29.97 10.59 -2.92
N SER A 49 29.26 10.54 -4.05
CA SER A 49 28.03 9.76 -4.16
C SER A 49 28.33 8.28 -3.92
N LEU A 50 27.42 7.61 -3.21
CA LEU A 50 27.55 6.18 -2.95
C LEU A 50 27.16 5.40 -4.20
N ALA A 51 27.83 4.27 -4.41
CA ALA A 51 27.48 3.37 -5.51
C ALA A 51 26.00 2.95 -5.42
N PRO A 52 25.26 2.96 -6.54
CA PRO A 52 23.86 2.58 -6.54
C PRO A 52 23.65 1.17 -5.97
N ARG A 53 22.61 1.00 -5.18
CA ARG A 53 22.21 -0.30 -4.60
C ARG A 53 20.95 -0.79 -5.28
N THR A 54 21.00 -2.00 -5.81
CA THR A 54 19.84 -2.64 -6.43
C THR A 54 19.25 -3.68 -5.50
N VAL A 55 17.94 -3.59 -5.28
CA VAL A 55 17.15 -4.58 -4.53
C VAL A 55 16.07 -5.11 -5.44
N GLN A 56 15.99 -6.45 -5.55
CA GLN A 56 14.91 -7.13 -6.26
C GLN A 56 14.06 -7.91 -5.27
N ARG A 57 12.74 -7.79 -5.38
CA ARG A 57 11.78 -8.51 -4.55
C ARG A 57 10.61 -8.97 -5.39
N LYS A 58 10.07 -10.14 -5.06
CA LYS A 58 8.77 -10.58 -5.58
C LYS A 58 7.69 -10.21 -4.56
N LEU A 59 6.61 -9.60 -5.01
CA LEU A 59 5.48 -9.20 -4.17
C LEU A 59 4.16 -9.47 -4.86
N CYS A 60 3.14 -9.77 -4.06
CA CYS A 60 1.78 -9.96 -4.55
C CYS A 60 1.04 -8.62 -4.53
N ALA A 61 0.62 -8.13 -5.70
CA ALA A 61 -0.10 -6.87 -5.87
C ALA A 61 -1.57 -7.12 -6.26
N PRO A 62 -2.49 -6.19 -5.94
CA PRO A 62 -3.87 -6.29 -6.39
C PRO A 62 -3.98 -6.21 -7.93
N VAL A 63 -5.12 -6.65 -8.47
CA VAL A 63 -5.37 -6.69 -9.92
C VAL A 63 -5.61 -5.34 -10.58
N ALA A 64 -5.95 -4.30 -9.81
CA ALA A 64 -6.28 -2.98 -10.36
C ALA A 64 -5.90 -1.83 -9.42
N GLY A 65 -5.78 -0.63 -10.00
CA GLY A 65 -5.69 0.64 -9.25
C GLY A 65 -4.39 0.85 -8.47
N GLN A 66 -3.30 0.20 -8.89
CA GLN A 66 -2.03 0.15 -8.16
C GLN A 66 -1.41 1.53 -7.87
N PHE A 67 -1.65 2.53 -8.72
CA PHE A 67 -1.18 3.91 -8.53
C PHE A 67 -2.27 4.92 -8.16
N SER A 68 -3.50 4.46 -7.87
CA SER A 68 -4.50 5.39 -7.35
C SER A 68 -4.02 5.98 -6.02
N LYS A 69 -4.27 7.28 -5.80
CA LYS A 69 -3.88 7.98 -4.55
C LYS A 69 -4.22 7.16 -3.30
N ALA A 70 -5.46 6.68 -3.21
CA ALA A 70 -5.93 5.91 -2.05
C ALA A 70 -5.16 4.59 -1.88
N GLN A 71 -4.76 3.92 -2.97
CA GLN A 71 -3.97 2.70 -2.88
C GLN A 71 -2.54 2.98 -2.44
N MET A 72 -1.93 4.05 -2.93
CA MET A 72 -0.60 4.48 -2.49
C MET A 72 -0.62 4.87 -1.00
N GLU A 73 -1.60 5.64 -0.56
CA GLU A 73 -1.78 5.98 0.86
C GLU A 73 -1.94 4.72 1.73
N ARG A 74 -2.75 3.74 1.31
CA ARG A 74 -2.86 2.44 1.99
C ARG A 74 -1.55 1.68 2.03
N ALA A 75 -0.76 1.71 0.95
CA ALA A 75 0.55 1.06 0.90
C ALA A 75 1.52 1.70 1.91
N LEU A 76 1.54 3.03 2.00
CA LEU A 76 2.36 3.77 2.96
C LEU A 76 1.93 3.54 4.41
N GLN A 77 0.62 3.51 4.68
CA GLN A 77 0.07 3.17 5.99
C GLN A 77 0.53 1.78 6.46
N ARG A 78 0.52 0.78 5.56
CA ARG A 78 1.02 -0.57 5.87
C ARG A 78 2.52 -0.62 6.17
N ALA A 79 3.29 0.35 5.66
CA ALA A 79 4.71 0.50 5.97
C ALA A 79 4.96 1.20 7.32
N ASN A 80 3.92 1.49 8.10
CA ASN A 80 3.98 2.23 9.38
C ASN A 80 4.64 3.61 9.26
N ALA A 81 4.67 4.18 8.06
CA ALA A 81 5.21 5.50 7.84
C ALA A 81 4.05 6.51 7.92
N ARG A 82 4.22 7.57 8.74
CA ARG A 82 3.30 8.71 8.75
C ARG A 82 3.56 9.55 7.49
N CYS A 83 3.09 9.06 6.36
CA CYS A 83 3.25 9.71 5.07
C CYS A 83 1.93 10.32 4.60
N ARG A 84 2.03 11.48 3.96
CA ARG A 84 0.93 12.17 3.29
C ARG A 84 1.28 12.30 1.81
N ILE A 85 0.31 12.00 0.94
CA ILE A 85 0.43 12.25 -0.50
C ILE A 85 -0.28 13.56 -0.86
N GLU A 86 0.47 14.43 -1.53
CA GLU A 86 0.08 15.78 -1.91
C GLU A 86 0.30 15.97 -3.42
N ASN A 87 -0.34 16.98 -4.02
CA ASN A 87 -0.19 17.33 -5.44
C ASN A 87 -0.34 16.16 -6.43
N TYR A 88 -1.11 15.13 -6.06
CA TYR A 88 -1.36 13.97 -6.91
C TYR A 88 -2.03 14.39 -8.22
N ARG A 89 -1.44 13.99 -9.35
CA ARG A 89 -2.00 14.14 -10.69
C ARG A 89 -1.82 12.86 -11.46
N GLN A 90 -2.85 12.48 -12.20
CA GLN A 90 -2.80 11.38 -13.15
C GLN A 90 -3.19 11.91 -14.52
N GLN A 91 -2.29 11.76 -15.49
CA GLN A 91 -2.50 12.17 -16.88
C GLN A 91 -2.17 10.99 -17.78
N GLY A 92 -3.22 10.36 -18.31
CA GLY A 92 -3.09 9.10 -19.04
C GLY A 92 -2.43 8.02 -18.17
N LYS A 93 -1.28 7.52 -18.64
CA LYS A 93 -0.48 6.48 -17.95
C LYS A 93 0.58 7.04 -17.01
N THR A 94 0.64 8.35 -16.81
CA THR A 94 1.63 8.98 -15.94
C THR A 94 0.97 9.47 -14.66
N VAL A 95 1.55 9.11 -13.52
CA VAL A 95 1.15 9.57 -12.19
C VAL A 95 2.30 10.37 -11.61
N THR A 96 2.01 11.58 -11.13
CA THR A 96 2.97 12.42 -10.41
C THR A 96 2.41 12.77 -9.04
N PHE A 97 3.25 12.81 -8.02
CA PHE A 97 2.84 13.18 -6.68
C PHE A 97 3.99 13.73 -5.85
N ASP A 98 3.65 14.47 -4.82
CA ASP A 98 4.56 14.79 -3.73
C ASP A 98 4.20 13.95 -2.50
N GLN A 99 5.21 13.59 -1.72
CA GLN A 99 5.05 12.80 -0.51
C GLN A 99 5.87 13.41 0.61
N THR A 100 5.23 13.62 1.75
CA THR A 100 5.91 14.02 2.99
C THR A 100 5.75 12.92 4.03
N CYS A 101 6.85 12.40 4.55
CA CYS A 101 6.86 11.35 5.58
C CYS A 101 7.55 11.85 6.85
N THR A 102 6.97 11.52 8.01
CA THR A 102 7.65 11.67 9.29
C THR A 102 8.05 10.30 9.83
N VAL A 103 9.36 10.05 9.94
CA VAL A 103 9.92 8.79 10.44
C VAL A 103 10.96 9.12 11.51
N GLY A 104 10.78 8.59 12.73
CA GLY A 104 11.75 8.79 13.82
C GLY A 104 12.01 10.26 14.19
N GLY A 105 11.01 11.14 14.00
CA GLY A 105 11.14 12.58 14.24
C GLY A 105 11.79 13.36 13.09
N GLN A 106 12.16 12.70 12.00
CA GLN A 106 12.72 13.33 10.81
C GLN A 106 11.66 13.45 9.72
N THR A 107 11.71 14.57 8.98
CA THR A 107 10.84 14.79 7.81
C THR A 107 11.61 14.45 6.55
N LEU A 108 11.01 13.60 5.72
CA LEU A 108 11.42 13.29 4.37
C LEU A 108 10.39 13.88 3.42
N THR A 109 10.85 14.67 2.46
CA THR A 109 10.03 15.14 1.34
C THR A 109 10.47 14.43 0.07
N SER A 110 9.53 14.03 -0.77
CA SER A 110 9.80 13.29 -2.00
C SER A 110 8.90 13.78 -3.11
N HIS A 111 9.46 13.92 -4.30
CA HIS A 111 8.69 14.03 -5.54
C HIS A 111 8.76 12.70 -6.28
N GLY A 112 7.62 12.20 -6.78
CA GLY A 112 7.50 10.91 -7.43
C GLY A 112 6.83 11.00 -8.80
N VAL A 113 7.35 10.23 -9.75
CA VAL A 113 6.77 10.05 -11.09
C VAL A 113 6.69 8.56 -11.40
N PHE A 114 5.52 8.07 -11.79
CA PHE A 114 5.29 6.68 -12.19
C PHE A 114 4.64 6.62 -13.56
N HIS A 115 5.04 5.63 -14.35
CA HIS A 115 4.49 5.35 -15.66
C HIS A 115 3.91 3.94 -15.68
N GLU A 116 2.61 3.84 -15.96
CA GLU A 116 1.92 2.57 -16.18
C GLU A 116 2.33 1.97 -17.52
N GLY A 117 2.79 0.72 -17.47
CA GLY A 117 3.12 -0.08 -18.64
C GLY A 117 1.93 -0.91 -19.14
N PRO A 118 2.16 -1.83 -20.09
CA PRO A 118 1.17 -2.82 -20.50
C PRO A 118 0.71 -3.68 -19.32
N GLY A 119 -0.61 -3.89 -19.18
CA GLY A 119 -1.17 -4.67 -18.09
C GLY A 119 -0.97 -3.98 -16.73
N VAL A 120 -0.11 -4.57 -15.89
CA VAL A 120 0.21 -4.05 -14.54
C VAL A 120 1.70 -3.73 -14.38
N ASP A 121 2.47 -3.81 -15.45
CA ASP A 121 3.87 -3.38 -15.45
C ASP A 121 3.97 -1.88 -15.17
N PHE A 122 5.11 -1.45 -14.65
CA PHE A 122 5.37 -0.03 -14.46
C PHE A 122 6.86 0.30 -14.37
N THR A 123 7.17 1.57 -14.58
CA THR A 123 8.41 2.20 -14.13
C THR A 123 8.09 3.41 -13.27
N GLY A 124 9.06 3.89 -12.51
CA GLY A 124 8.91 5.15 -11.81
C GLY A 124 10.22 5.60 -11.21
N SER A 125 10.22 6.82 -10.70
CA SER A 125 11.32 7.37 -9.94
C SER A 125 10.81 8.25 -8.82
N THR A 126 11.62 8.37 -7.78
CA THR A 126 11.42 9.36 -6.73
C THR A 126 12.72 10.08 -6.44
N HIS A 127 12.64 11.39 -6.25
CA HIS A 127 13.70 12.22 -5.70
C HIS A 127 13.30 12.64 -4.29
N SER A 128 14.05 12.20 -3.29
CA SER A 128 13.79 12.50 -1.88
C SER A 128 14.87 13.38 -1.28
N ALA A 129 14.48 14.30 -0.40
CA ALA A 129 15.38 15.11 0.40
C ALA A 129 15.09 14.90 1.90
N LEU A 130 16.15 14.74 2.69
CA LEU A 130 16.07 14.63 4.14
C LEU A 130 17.34 15.17 4.82
N HIS A 131 17.23 15.46 6.12
CA HIS A 131 18.34 15.93 6.95
C HIS A 131 18.65 14.91 8.04
N ILE A 132 19.74 14.15 7.89
CA ILE A 132 20.17 13.16 8.88
C ILE A 132 21.38 13.73 9.62
N ALA A 133 21.32 13.74 10.97
CA ALA A 133 22.42 14.18 11.82
C ALA A 133 23.01 15.56 11.42
N GLY A 134 22.14 16.50 11.03
CA GLY A 134 22.52 17.86 10.62
C GLY A 134 23.10 17.97 9.21
N ARG A 135 23.09 16.90 8.40
CA ARG A 135 23.58 16.90 7.01
C ARG A 135 22.43 16.68 6.04
N ALA A 136 22.40 17.49 4.97
CA ALA A 136 21.49 17.26 3.87
C ALA A 136 21.89 16.00 3.09
N MET A 137 20.89 15.16 2.82
CA MET A 137 21.00 13.96 2.02
C MET A 137 19.88 13.98 0.97
N THR A 138 20.21 13.64 -0.26
CA THR A 138 19.21 13.29 -1.27
C THR A 138 19.29 11.81 -1.60
N VAL A 139 18.13 11.22 -1.85
CA VAL A 139 17.98 9.82 -2.19
C VAL A 139 17.15 9.74 -3.46
N ASP A 140 17.79 9.27 -4.52
CA ASP A 140 17.16 9.00 -5.80
C ASP A 140 16.84 7.52 -5.88
N VAL A 141 15.60 7.20 -6.24
CA VAL A 141 15.17 5.81 -6.38
C VAL A 141 14.52 5.63 -7.72
N GLU A 142 14.99 4.64 -8.48
CA GLU A 142 14.35 4.16 -9.69
C GLU A 142 13.62 2.84 -9.39
N TYR A 143 12.41 2.72 -9.93
CA TYR A 143 11.54 1.58 -9.75
C TYR A 143 11.19 0.95 -11.09
N ALA A 144 11.18 -0.38 -11.11
CA ALA A 144 10.60 -1.16 -12.20
C ALA A 144 9.78 -2.32 -11.64
N GLY A 145 8.51 -2.40 -12.04
CA GLY A 145 7.62 -3.51 -11.71
C GLY A 145 7.26 -4.29 -12.96
N LYS A 146 7.44 -5.61 -12.91
CA LYS A 146 7.10 -6.53 -13.99
C LYS A 146 6.22 -7.66 -13.48
N LYS A 147 5.11 -7.94 -14.15
CA LYS A 147 4.31 -9.12 -13.83
C LYS A 147 5.08 -10.38 -14.24
N VAL A 148 5.28 -11.28 -13.28
CA VAL A 148 5.95 -12.57 -13.49
C VAL A 148 5.05 -13.77 -13.20
N GLY A 149 3.79 -13.54 -12.82
CA GLY A 149 2.80 -14.59 -12.60
C GLY A 149 1.56 -14.11 -11.86
N SER A 150 0.86 -15.05 -11.23
CA SER A 150 -0.29 -14.81 -10.36
C SER A 150 0.02 -15.30 -8.94
N CYS A 151 -0.71 -14.80 -7.95
CA CYS A 151 -0.54 -15.18 -6.53
C CYS A 151 -1.88 -15.11 -5.77
N ASP A 152 -1.96 -15.78 -4.62
CA ASP A 152 -3.07 -15.59 -3.67
C ASP A 152 -2.85 -14.25 -2.94
N TYR A 153 -3.67 -13.25 -3.26
CA TYR A 153 -3.60 -11.92 -2.65
C TYR A 153 -4.55 -11.85 -1.45
N ARG A 154 -3.94 -11.76 -0.27
CA ARG A 154 -4.65 -11.49 0.98
C ARG A 154 -4.27 -10.10 1.47
N PRO A 155 -5.16 -9.10 1.34
CA PRO A 155 -4.90 -7.80 1.96
C PRO A 155 -4.78 -8.01 3.47
N LYS A 156 -3.72 -7.47 4.09
CA LYS A 156 -3.63 -7.42 5.56
C LYS A 156 -4.87 -6.67 6.07
N ALA A 157 -5.68 -7.32 6.90
CA ALA A 157 -6.85 -6.69 7.51
C ALA A 157 -6.41 -5.41 8.24
N ALA A 158 -7.15 -4.33 8.06
CA ALA A 158 -6.98 -3.14 8.89
C ALA A 158 -7.33 -3.55 10.32
N GLY A 159 -6.32 -3.60 11.18
CA GLY A 159 -6.49 -3.75 12.62
C GLY A 159 -6.72 -2.40 13.29
#